data_AF-A0A0S8E3B5-F1
#
_entry.id   AF-A0A0S8E3B5-F1
#
_cell.length_a   1.000
_cell.length_b   1.000
_cell.length_c   1.000
_cell.angle_alpha   90.00
_cell.angle_beta   90.00
_cell.angle_gamma   90.00
#
_symmetry.space_group_name_H-M   'P 1'
#
loop_
_entity.id
_entity.type
_entity.pdbx_description
1 polymer ?
#
loop_
_entity_poly.entity_id
_entity_poly.type
_entity_poly.pdbx_seq_one_letter_code
_entity_poly.pdbx_strand_id
1 'polypeptide(L)'
;KGVSVAGSVVDYEQSISIRTGDILIPKTPGGEPLRAECLHFLECIAGGARPRSDGHDGLRVVRVLEAGDRSLKAAGAPITL
;
A
#
# COMPACT_ATOMS: atom_id res chain seq x y z
N LYS A 1 -11.97 5.22 -8.48
CA LYS A 1 -13.33 4.64 -8.47
C LYS A 1 -13.61 4.25 -7.02
N GLY A 2 -14.32 5.10 -6.27
CA GLY A 2 -14.59 4.89 -4.85
C GLY A 2 -15.71 3.87 -4.63
N VAL A 3 -15.66 3.15 -3.51
CA VAL A 3 -16.79 2.34 -3.03
C VAL A 3 -17.84 3.29 -2.47
N SER A 4 -18.98 3.41 -3.15
CA SER A 4 -20.16 4.07 -2.61
C SER A 4 -20.82 3.12 -1.63
N VAL A 5 -20.47 3.25 -0.34
CA VAL A 5 -21.29 2.67 0.73
C VAL A 5 -22.54 3.52 0.82
N ALA A 6 -23.68 2.96 0.43
CA ALA A 6 -24.97 3.61 0.58
C ALA A 6 -25.25 3.84 2.07
N GLY A 7 -25.23 5.11 2.48
CA GLY A 7 -26.02 5.65 3.58
C GLY A 7 -25.95 4.92 4.92
N SER A 8 -24.83 5.02 5.61
CA SER A 8 -24.88 5.26 7.06
C SER A 8 -23.82 6.30 7.40
N VAL A 9 -24.25 7.38 8.05
CA VAL A 9 -23.30 8.24 8.77
C VAL A 9 -22.79 7.34 9.88
N VAL A 10 -21.61 6.76 9.67
CA VAL A 10 -20.91 6.02 10.72
C VAL A 10 -20.63 7.05 11.79
N ASP A 11 -21.34 6.92 12.92
CA ASP A 11 -21.15 7.78 14.07
C ASP A 11 -19.66 7.82 14.43
N TYR A 12 -19.11 9.02 14.62
CA TYR A 12 -17.68 9.21 14.87
C TYR A 12 -17.22 8.36 16.06
N GLU A 13 -18.10 8.20 17.05
CA GLU A 13 -17.90 7.35 18.23
C GLU A 13 -17.79 5.85 17.90
N GLN A 14 -18.51 5.35 16.88
CA GLN A 14 -18.42 3.97 16.40
C GLN A 14 -17.19 3.71 15.50
N SER A 15 -16.64 4.77 14.87
CA SER A 15 -15.43 4.68 14.05
C SER A 15 -14.14 4.63 14.86
N ILE A 16 -14.18 5.10 16.11
CA ILE A 16 -13.17 4.82 17.13
C ILE A 16 -13.48 3.43 17.69
N SER A 17 -13.35 2.41 16.85
CA SER A 17 -12.95 1.10 17.36
C SER A 17 -11.64 1.34 18.10
N ILE A 18 -11.75 1.47 19.42
CA ILE A 18 -10.62 1.60 20.33
C ILE A 18 -9.81 0.33 20.07
N ARG A 19 -8.74 0.46 19.29
CA ARG A 19 -7.79 -0.64 19.07
C ARG A 19 -7.10 -0.83 20.41
N THR A 20 -7.69 -1.67 21.26
CA THR A 20 -7.13 -2.04 22.54
C THR A 20 -5.99 -3.01 22.29
N GLY A 21 -4.76 -2.52 22.40
CA GLY A 21 -3.53 -3.28 22.18
C GLY A 21 -2.31 -2.38 22.10
N ASP A 22 -1.12 -2.96 22.21
CA ASP A 22 0.13 -2.21 22.10
C ASP A 22 0.31 -1.67 20.68
N ILE A 23 0.46 -0.37 20.53
CA ILE A 23 0.79 0.28 19.26
C ILE A 23 2.28 0.55 19.24
N LEU A 24 3.02 -0.24 18.46
CA LEU A 24 4.42 0.04 18.17
C LEU A 24 4.51 0.95 16.95
N ILE A 25 4.94 2.19 17.15
CA ILE A 25 5.31 3.10 16.06
C ILE A 25 6.83 3.10 15.93
N PRO A 26 7.41 2.36 14.97
CA PRO A 26 8.85 2.35 14.80
C PRO A 26 9.34 3.73 14.37
N LYS A 27 10.45 4.18 14.94
CA LYS A 27 11.12 5.40 14.48
C LYS A 27 11.71 5.14 13.09
N THR A 28 11.18 5.81 12.08
CA THR A 28 11.75 5.82 10.73
C THR A 28 12.76 6.97 10.60
N PRO A 29 13.79 6.83 9.76
CA PRO A 29 14.65 7.95 9.41
C PRO A 29 13.81 9.10 8.85
N GLY A 30 14.04 10.31 9.35
CA GLY A 30 13.45 11.51 8.77
C GLY A 30 14.10 11.86 7.43
N GLY A 31 13.45 12.75 6.67
CA GLY A 31 13.94 13.20 5.36
C GLY A 31 12.79 13.40 4.38
N GLU A 32 13.09 14.02 3.25
CA GLU A 32 12.13 14.19 2.16
C GLU A 32 12.12 12.88 1.32
N PRO A 33 11.00 12.12 1.28
CA PRO A 33 10.98 10.80 0.65
C PRO A 33 11.29 10.79 -0.84
N LEU A 34 10.81 11.79 -1.60
CA LEU A 34 11.01 11.85 -3.05
C LEU A 34 12.49 12.07 -3.39
N ARG A 35 13.19 12.90 -2.63
CA ARG A 35 14.63 13.12 -2.75
C ARG A 35 15.40 11.84 -2.47
N ALA A 36 15.01 11.07 -1.45
CA ALA A 36 15.65 9.79 -1.16
C ALA A 36 15.43 8.79 -2.30
N GLU A 37 14.23 8.73 -2.87
CA GLU A 37 13.90 7.89 -4.02
C GLU A 37 14.71 8.29 -5.28
N CYS A 38 14.71 9.58 -5.64
CA CYS A 38 15.44 10.08 -6.80
C CYS A 38 16.95 9.85 -6.66
N LEU A 39 17.52 10.02 -5.46
CA LEU A 39 18.93 9.75 -5.22
C LEU A 39 19.24 8.26 -5.43
N HIS A 40 18.44 7.36 -4.84
CA HIS A 40 18.58 5.91 -5.04
C HIS A 40 18.48 5.52 -6.52
N PHE A 41 17.58 6.16 -7.27
CA PHE A 41 17.45 5.95 -8.71
C PHE A 41 18.74 6.33 -9.48
N LEU A 42 19.31 7.50 -9.19
CA LEU A 42 20.57 7.95 -9.80
C LEU A 42 21.74 7.03 -9.43
N GLU A 43 21.82 6.58 -8.17
CA GLU A 43 22.84 5.64 -7.70
C GLU A 43 22.74 4.29 -8.43
N CYS A 44 21.53 3.78 -8.64
CA CYS A 44 21.31 2.54 -9.41
C CYS A 44 21.74 2.69 -10.87
N ILE A 45 21.46 3.83 -11.50
CA ILE A 45 21.91 4.12 -12.87
C ILE A 45 23.44 4.16 -12.93
N ALA A 46 24.07 4.89 -12.01
CA ALA A 46 25.53 5.06 -12.00
C ALA A 46 26.28 3.75 -11.70
N GLY A 47 25.75 2.95 -10.76
CA GLY A 47 26.37 1.71 -10.31
C GLY A 47 25.92 0.44 -11.04
N GLY A 48 24.92 0.52 -11.93
CA GLY A 48 24.30 -0.65 -12.55
C GLY A 48 23.60 -1.59 -11.55
N ALA A 49 23.30 -1.10 -10.35
CA ALA A 49 22.64 -1.87 -9.31
C ALA A 49 21.16 -2.07 -9.64
N ARG A 50 20.59 -3.23 -9.27
CA ARG A 50 19.15 -3.46 -9.40
C ARG A 50 18.41 -2.62 -8.35
N PRO A 51 17.49 -1.73 -8.75
CA PRO A 51 16.72 -0.93 -7.80
C PRO A 51 15.82 -1.81 -6.93
N ARG A 52 15.54 -1.36 -5.72
CA ARG A 52 14.66 -2.08 -4.77
C ARG A 52 13.23 -2.24 -5.31
N SER A 53 12.76 -1.24 -6.07
CA SER A 53 11.46 -1.18 -6.72
C SER A 53 11.62 -1.25 -8.25
N ASP A 54 11.96 -2.43 -8.75
CA ASP A 54 12.14 -2.66 -10.20
C ASP A 54 10.81 -2.98 -10.92
N GLY A 55 10.87 -3.18 -12.23
CA GLY A 55 9.67 -3.50 -13.02
C GLY A 55 8.98 -4.80 -12.61
N HIS A 56 9.73 -5.80 -12.12
CA HIS A 56 9.15 -7.05 -11.62
C HIS A 56 8.42 -6.84 -10.29
N ASP A 57 8.95 -5.98 -9.42
CA ASP A 57 8.25 -5.53 -8.23
C ASP A 57 6.94 -4.83 -8.58
N GLY A 58 6.96 -3.88 -9.52
CA GLY A 58 5.75 -3.23 -10.03
C GLY A 58 4.72 -4.23 -10.58
N LEU A 59 5.16 -5.24 -11.34
CA LEU A 59 4.29 -6.29 -11.85
C LEU A 59 3.62 -7.10 -10.72
N ARG A 60 4.35 -7.43 -9.65
CA ARG A 60 3.76 -8.13 -8.50
C ARG A 60 2.68 -7.29 -7.83
N VAL A 61 2.93 -5.99 -7.65
CA VAL A 61 1.95 -5.06 -7.07
C VAL A 61 0.67 -5.02 -7.90
N VAL A 62 0.80 -4.86 -9.23
CA VAL A 62 -0.37 -4.82 -10.12
C VAL A 62 -1.18 -6.11 -10.06
N ARG A 63 -0.53 -7.28 -10.06
CA ARG A 63 -1.24 -8.58 -9.92
C ARG A 63 -2.05 -8.68 -8.63
N VAL A 64 -1.50 -8.20 -7.51
CA VAL A 64 -2.22 -8.18 -6.23
C VAL A 64 -3.44 -7.26 -6.31
N LEU A 65 -3.29 -6.06 -6.89
CA LEU A 65 -4.39 -5.12 -7.07
C LEU A 65 -5.50 -5.68 -7.97
N GLU A 66 -5.14 -6.35 -9.06
CA GLU A 66 -6.08 -7.02 -9.95
C GLU A 66 -6.81 -8.18 -9.26
N ALA A 67 -6.11 -8.97 -8.45
CA ALA A 67 -6.73 -10.01 -7.64
C ALA A 67 -7.69 -9.42 -6.59
N GLY A 68 -7.32 -8.29 -5.96
CA GLY A 68 -8.18 -7.56 -5.04
C GLY A 68 -9.48 -7.08 -5.72
N ASP A 69 -9.39 -6.51 -6.92
CA ASP A 69 -10.56 -6.10 -7.70
C ASP A 69 -11.47 -7.30 -8.04
N ARG A 70 -10.89 -8.44 -8.44
CA ARG A 70 -11.66 -9.68 -8.67
C ARG A 70 -12.32 -10.20 -7.39
N SER A 71 -11.61 -10.15 -6.27
CA SER A 71 -12.14 -10.57 -4.96
C SER A 71 -13.33 -9.71 -4.56
N LEU A 72 -13.23 -8.38 -4.69
CA LEU A 72 -14.33 -7.46 -4.40
C LEU A 72 -15.57 -7.75 -5.26
N LYS A 73 -15.39 -8.03 -6.56
CA LYS A 73 -16.48 -8.43 -7.45
C LYS A 73 -17.10 -9.78 -7.07
N ALA A 74 -16.33 -10.66 -6.43
CA ALA A 74 -16.77 -11.94 -5.90
C ALA A 74 -17.17 -11.88 -4.42
N ALA A 75 -17.67 -10.73 -3.94
CA ALA A 75 -18.11 -10.53 -2.56
C ALA A 75 -17.05 -10.84 -1.49
N GLY A 76 -15.77 -10.58 -1.80
CA GLY A 76 -14.63 -10.81 -0.90
C GLY A 76 -14.10 -12.24 -0.91
N ALA A 77 -14.49 -13.08 -1.88
CA ALA A 77 -13.93 -14.42 -2.01
C ALA A 77 -12.41 -14.38 -2.25
N PRO A 78 -11.61 -15.29 -1.65
CA PRO A 78 -10.18 -15.36 -1.89
C PRO A 78 -9.85 -15.61 -3.37
N ILE A 79 -8.84 -14.91 -3.90
CA ILE A 79 -8.34 -15.09 -5.26
C ILE A 79 -6.86 -15.53 -5.18
N THR A 80 -6.53 -16.63 -5.83
CA THR A 80 -5.15 -17.14 -5.91
C THR A 80 -4.29 -16.27 -6.83
N LEU A 81 -3.03 -16.06 -6.45
CA LEU A 81 -2.02 -15.24 -7.16
C LEU A 81 -0.97 -16.10 -7.87
#